data_AF-A0A4Q3TDE1-F1
#
_entry.id   AF-A0A4Q3TDE1-F1
#
_cell.length_a   1.000
_cell.length_b   1.000
_cell.length_c   1.000
_cell.angle_alpha   90.00
_cell.angle_beta   90.00
_cell.angle_gamma   90.00
#
_symmetry.space_group_name_H-M   'P 1'
#
loop_
_entity.id
_entity.type
_entity.pdbx_description
1 polymer ?
#
loop_
_entity_poly.entity_id
_entity_poly.type
_entity_poly.pdbx_seq_one_letter_code
_entity_poly.pdbx_strand_id
1 'polypeptide(L)' 'MARQGIVRKADLRRVIDTLQERGVPLGALELLPGGEVRLHLAAPGTVMASSLDKEVLSWDEALS' A
#
# COMPACT_ATOMS: atom_id res chain seq x y z
N MET A 1 10.99 -7.19 22.93
CA MET A 1 10.28 -5.99 22.42
C MET A 1 10.54 -5.93 20.92
N ALA A 2 9.50 -6.06 20.08
CA ALA A 2 9.67 -5.97 18.63
C ALA A 2 10.11 -4.54 18.27
N ARG A 3 11.20 -4.41 17.51
CA ARG A 3 11.73 -3.12 17.06
C ARG A 3 10.69 -2.54 16.11
N GLN A 4 10.01 -1.45 16.49
CA GLN A 4 9.02 -0.80 15.63
C GLN A 4 9.71 -0.43 14.31
N GLY A 5 9.31 -1.10 13.22
CA GLY A 5 9.78 -0.77 11.88
C GLY A 5 9.12 0.53 11.44
N ILE A 6 9.91 1.51 11.02
CA ILE A 6 9.34 2.70 10.37
C ILE A 6 9.22 2.36 8.89
N VAL A 7 7.99 2.29 8.39
CA VAL A 7 7.73 2.12 6.96
C VAL A 7 7.76 3.51 6.32
N ARG A 8 8.67 3.73 5.37
CA ARG A 8 8.73 5.01 4.67
C ARG A 8 7.74 5.02 3.52
N LYS A 9 7.05 6.14 3.35
CA LYS A 9 6.14 6.38 2.21
C LYS A 9 6.79 6.09 0.86
N ALA A 10 8.07 6.43 0.70
CA ALA A 10 8.83 6.16 -0.53
C ALA A 10 8.99 4.67 -0.85
N ASP A 11 9.19 3.84 0.18
CA ASP A 11 9.33 2.39 0.02
C ASP A 11 7.99 1.76 -0.34
N LEU A 12 6.92 2.18 0.34
CA LEU A 12 5.54 1.82 0.01
C LEU A 12 5.19 2.18 -1.43
N ARG A 13 5.52 3.40 -1.86
CA ARG A 13 5.24 3.86 -3.21
C ARG A 13 5.94 3.00 -4.26
N ARG A 14 7.22 2.69 -4.05
CA ARG A 14 7.99 1.83 -4.96
C ARG A 14 7.37 0.43 -5.09
N VAL A 15 6.85 -0.14 -4.00
CA VAL A 15 6.19 -1.45 -4.05
C VAL A 15 4.90 -1.38 -4.88
N ILE A 16 4.08 -0.35 -4.69
CA ILE A 16 2.84 -0.14 -5.45
C ILE A 16 3.14 0.02 -6.94
N ASP A 17 4.11 0.87 -7.28
CA ASP A 17 4.52 1.10 -8.66
C ASP A 17 5.00 -0.22 -9.30
N THR A 18 5.79 -1.03 -8.58
CA THR A 18 6.25 -2.35 -9.06
C THR A 18 5.09 -3.31 -9.33
N LEU A 19 4.06 -3.33 -8.46
CA LEU A 19 2.89 -4.18 -8.66
C LEU A 19 2.10 -3.74 -9.89
N GLN A 20 1.93 -2.43 -10.08
CA GLN A 20 1.26 -1.86 -11.26
C GLN A 20 2.00 -2.16 -12.56
N GLU A 21 3.32 -1.98 -12.59
CA GLU A 21 4.17 -2.30 -13.75
C GLU A 21 4.06 -3.78 -14.15
N ARG A 22 3.89 -4.67 -13.17
CA ARG A 22 3.71 -6.10 -13.40
C ARG A 22 2.26 -6.51 -13.68
N GLY A 23 1.34 -5.56 -13.74
CA GLY A 23 -0.09 -5.82 -13.93
C GLY A 23 -0.71 -6.63 -12.79
N VAL A 24 -0.12 -6.58 -11.59
CA VAL A 24 -0.64 -7.24 -10.39
C VAL A 24 -1.52 -6.23 -9.66
N PRO A 25 -2.85 -6.39 -9.67
CA PRO A 25 -3.73 -5.43 -9.01
C PRO A 25 -3.61 -5.57 -7.49
N LEU A 26 -3.33 -4.46 -6.80
CA LEU A 26 -3.42 -4.39 -5.35
C LEU A 26 -4.89 -4.21 -4.97
N GLY A 27 -5.39 -4.97 -4.01
CA GLY A 27 -6.76 -4.88 -3.50
C GLY A 27 -6.87 -4.08 -2.21
N ALA A 28 -5.94 -4.30 -1.27
CA ALA A 28 -5.89 -3.55 -0.01
C ALA A 28 -4.47 -3.53 0.57
N LEU A 29 -4.21 -2.53 1.40
CA LEU A 29 -2.97 -2.38 2.16
C LEU A 29 -3.31 -2.16 3.64
N GLU A 30 -2.76 -2.99 4.51
CA GLU A 30 -2.93 -2.87 5.96
C GLU A 30 -1.59 -2.52 6.62
N LEU A 31 -1.58 -1.45 7.42
CA LEU A 31 -0.46 -1.12 8.31
C LEU A 31 -0.69 -1.80 9.65
N LEU A 32 0.19 -2.71 10.02
CA LEU A 32 0.08 -3.48 11.26
C LEU A 32 0.86 -2.81 12.39
N PRO A 33 0.42 -2.99 13.66
CA PRO A 33 1.18 -2.56 14.82
C PRO A 33 2.58 -3.17 14.79
N GLY A 34 3.60 -2.33 14.96
CA GLY A 34 5.01 -2.77 14.90
C GLY A 34 5.72 -2.47 13.58
N GLY A 35 5.02 -1.90 12.59
CA GLY A 35 5.67 -1.43 11.36
C GLY A 35 5.69 -2.43 10.22
N GLU A 36 4.83 -3.45 10.30
CA GLU A 36 4.65 -4.41 9.20
C GLU A 36 3.58 -3.89 8.25
N VAL A 37 3.71 -4.28 6.98
CA VAL A 37 2.73 -3.97 5.93
C VAL A 37 2.21 -5.26 5.35
N ARG A 38 0.90 -5.43 5.32
CA ARG A 38 0.24 -6.52 4.62
C ARG A 38 -0.37 -6.00 3.32
N LEU A 39 -0.06 -6.69 2.23
CA LEU A 39 -0.59 -6.40 0.90
C LEU A 39 -1.59 -7.49 0.51
N HIS A 40 -2.82 -7.10 0.24
CA HIS A 40 -3.84 -7.98 -0.32
C HIS A 40 -3.86 -7.76 -1.81
N LEU A 41 -3.51 -8.79 -2.58
CA LEU A 41 -3.58 -8.73 -4.04
C LEU A 41 -5.01 -9.02 -4.48
N ALA A 42 -5.52 -8.26 -5.44
CA ALA A 42 -6.81 -8.51 -6.04
C ALA A 42 -6.72 -9.66 -7.06
N ALA A 43 -7.89 -10.21 -7.41
CA ALA A 43 -7.96 -11.23 -8.43
C ALA A 43 -7.48 -10.69 -9.79
N PRO A 44 -6.82 -11.51 -10.63
CA PRO A 44 -6.46 -11.12 -11.99
C PRO A 44 -7.70 -10.65 -12.77
N GLY A 45 -7.63 -9.46 -13.37
CA GLY A 45 -8.75 -8.86 -14.11
C GLY A 45 -9.60 -7.86 -13.32
N THR A 46 -9.33 -7.65 -12.02
CA THR A 46 -9.90 -6.52 -11.28
C THR A 46 -9.23 -5.22 -11.73
N VAL A 47 -9.94 -4.44 -12.56
CA VAL A 47 -9.55 -3.06 -12.88
C VAL A 47 -9.87 -2.22 -11.65
N MET A 48 -8.84 -1.84 -10.88
CA MET A 48 -9.01 -0.76 -9.90
C MET A 48 -9.30 0.52 -10.67
N ALA A 49 -10.56 0.95 -10.65
CA ALA A 49 -10.96 2.25 -11.12
C ALA A 49 -10.25 3.32 -10.27
N SER A 50 -9.20 3.89 -10.85
CA SER A 50 -8.61 5.19 -10.58
C SER A 50 -9.11 5.89 -9.31
N SER A 51 -8.42 5.66 -8.21
CA SER A 51 -8.44 6.61 -7.10
C SER A 51 -7.25 6.46 -6.15
N LEU A 52 -6.09 6.01 -6.67
CA LEU A 52 -4.86 5.91 -5.89
C LEU A 52 -4.54 7.24 -5.18
N ASP A 53 -4.87 8.37 -5.81
CA ASP A 53 -4.70 9.71 -5.21
C ASP A 53 -5.59 9.94 -3.98
N LYS A 54 -6.84 9.42 -3.94
CA LYS A 54 -7.66 9.51 -2.72
C LYS A 54 -7.17 8.56 -1.63
N GLU A 55 -6.60 7.42 -2.01
CA GLU A 55 -6.02 6.47 -1.06
C GLU A 55 -4.71 7.01 -0.47
N VAL A 56 -3.90 7.69 -1.27
CA VAL A 56 -2.70 8.41 -0.79
C VAL A 56 -3.08 9.57 0.13
N LEU A 57 -4.14 10.32 -0.19
CA LEU A 57 -4.67 11.37 0.69
C LEU A 57 -5.12 10.82 2.06
N SER A 58 -5.81 9.68 2.09
CA SER A 58 -6.24 9.09 3.36
C SER A 58 -5.06 8.58 4.20
N TRP A 59 -3.94 8.18 3.57
CA TRP A 59 -2.72 7.82 4.28
C TRP A 59 -2.00 9.03 4.86
N ASP A 60 -1.97 10.15 4.13
CA ASP A 60 -1.39 11.39 4.64
C ASP A 60 -2.18 11.92 5.85
N GLU A 61 -3.51 11.78 5.87
CA GLU A 61 -4.33 12.12 7.04
C GLU A 61 -4.13 11.18 8.24
N ALA A 62 -3.95 9.88 8.01
CA ALA A 62 -3.80 8.90 9.09
C ALA A 62 -2.42 8.93 9.77
N LEU A 63 -1.42 9.54 9.11
CA LEU A 63 -0.02 9.58 9.56
C LEU A 63 0.41 10.97 10.08
N SER A 64 -0.47 11.98 10.06
CA SER A 64 -0.26 13.30 10.66
C SER A 64 -0.67 13.34 12.14
#